data_AF-A0A928LZD1-F1
#
_entry.id   AF-A0A928LZD1-F1
#
_cell.length_a   1.000
_cell.length_b   1.000
_cell.length_c   1.000
_cell.angle_alpha   90.00
_cell.angle_beta   90.00
_cell.angle_gamma   90.00
#
_symmetry.space_group_name_H-M   'P 1'
#
loop_
_entity.id
_entity.type
_entity.pdbx_description
1 polymer ?
#
loop_
_entity_poly.entity_id
_entity_poly.type
_entity_poly.pdbx_seq_one_letter_code
_entity_poly.pdbx_strand_id
1 'polypeptide(L)'
;MGFKGSMYIWKDRKRFMGMPLSFTRYAMSEDRLFFSVGFFSIRDEELLLYRVRDMSVKRNLWQRLFKVGSIVINSTDKSTPQFTLKNIKHPMKIKELLHNNIEETKMKRRMRIGEMMTDVHDDDADFDDEIPDLN
;
A
#
# COMPACT_ATOMS: atom_id res chain seq x y z
N MET A 1 18.80 6.65 14.20
CA MET A 1 18.49 7.21 12.87
C MET A 1 16.98 7.23 12.67
N GLY A 2 16.37 8.40 12.64
CA GLY A 2 14.93 8.54 12.38
C GLY A 2 14.70 8.86 10.91
N PHE A 3 13.90 8.00 10.27
CA PHE A 3 13.09 8.24 9.07
C PHE A 3 12.98 9.74 8.69
N LYS A 4 13.94 10.23 7.89
CA LYS A 4 14.01 11.58 7.34
C LYS A 4 13.56 11.49 5.88
N GLY A 5 12.42 12.10 5.53
CA GLY A 5 12.14 12.44 4.13
C GLY A 5 10.72 12.23 3.61
N SER A 6 9.81 11.53 4.30
CA SER A 6 8.42 11.37 3.83
C SER A 6 7.40 11.86 4.85
N MET A 7 6.40 12.61 4.38
CA MET A 7 5.26 13.06 5.18
C MET A 7 4.44 11.83 5.60
N TYR A 8 4.67 11.33 6.82
CA TYR A 8 3.98 10.14 7.31
C TYR A 8 2.54 10.49 7.68
N ILE A 9 1.57 9.95 6.95
CA ILE A 9 0.13 10.11 7.22
C ILE A 9 -0.25 9.39 8.51
N TRP A 10 0.41 8.26 8.79
CA TRP A 10 0.11 7.47 9.97
C TRP A 10 1.37 6.85 10.58
N LYS A 11 1.42 6.84 11.91
CA LYS A 11 2.49 6.22 12.68
C LYS A 11 1.90 5.52 13.90
N ASP A 12 2.22 4.25 14.07
CA ASP A 12 1.82 3.48 15.25
C ASP A 12 2.95 2.58 15.74
N ARG A 13 2.81 2.08 16.95
CA ARG A 13 3.75 1.15 17.57
C ARG A 13 2.93 0.01 18.13
N LYS A 14 3.38 -1.22 17.91
CA LYS A 14 2.71 -2.39 18.50
C LYS A 14 2.68 -2.25 20.03
N ARG A 15 1.50 -2.49 20.60
CA ARG A 15 1.28 -2.46 22.05
C ARG A 15 1.10 -3.88 22.57
N PHE A 16 1.73 -4.22 23.68
CA PHE A 16 1.51 -5.48 24.39
C PHE A 16 0.72 -5.15 25.65
N MET A 17 -0.46 -5.75 25.84
CA MET A 17 -1.36 -5.46 26.98
C MET A 17 -1.63 -3.95 27.21
N GLY A 18 -1.82 -3.17 26.15
CA GLY A 18 -2.09 -1.72 26.26
C GLY A 18 -0.85 -0.83 26.43
N MET A 19 0.31 -1.39 26.77
CA MET A 19 1.57 -0.65 26.90
C MET A 19 2.42 -0.71 25.61
N PRO A 20 3.10 0.38 25.22
CA PRO A 20 3.97 0.45 24.03
C PRO A 20 5.35 -0.20 24.27
N LEU A 21 5.36 -1.38 24.89
CA LEU A 21 6.55 -2.15 25.29
C LEU A 21 7.20 -2.90 24.12
N SER A 22 6.65 -2.78 22.91
CA SER A 22 7.27 -3.39 21.74
C SER A 22 8.10 -2.37 20.96
N PHE A 23 9.17 -2.86 20.38
CA PHE A 23 10.07 -2.11 19.53
C PHE A 23 9.61 -2.11 18.06
N THR A 24 8.46 -2.71 17.79
CA THR A 24 7.89 -2.76 16.45
C THR A 24 7.17 -1.45 16.13
N ARG A 25 7.66 -0.73 15.13
CA ARG A 25 7.12 0.55 14.67
C ARG A 25 6.53 0.35 13.28
N TYR A 26 5.39 0.98 13.07
CA TYR A 26 4.67 1.00 11.80
C TYR A 26 4.53 2.45 11.38
N ALA A 27 4.85 2.76 10.13
CA ALA A 27 4.61 4.08 9.57
C ALA A 27 4.06 3.91 8.16
N MET A 28 3.18 4.81 7.74
CA MET A 28 2.58 4.79 6.42
C MET A 28 2.72 6.17 5.77
N SER A 29 3.16 6.15 4.53
CA SER A 29 3.19 7.26 3.58
C SER A 29 2.08 7.06 2.54
N GLU A 30 1.89 8.02 1.63
CA GLU A 30 0.88 7.96 0.56
C GLU A 30 1.03 6.75 -0.37
N ASP A 31 2.27 6.32 -0.62
CA ASP A 31 2.61 5.30 -1.62
C ASP A 31 3.23 4.04 -1.00
N ARG A 32 3.70 4.13 0.25
CA ARG A 32 4.54 3.13 0.92
C ARG A 32 4.13 2.92 2.37
N LEU A 33 4.26 1.68 2.81
CA LEU A 33 4.10 1.24 4.18
C LEU A 33 5.46 0.77 4.71
N PHE A 34 5.91 1.39 5.80
CA PHE A 34 7.19 1.13 6.46
C PHE A 34 6.96 0.30 7.72
N PHE A 35 7.77 -0.73 7.86
CA PHE A 35 7.73 -1.64 9.00
C PHE A 35 9.12 -1.76 9.59
N SER A 36 9.24 -1.47 10.88
CA SER A 36 10.48 -1.64 11.64
C SER A 36 10.22 -2.65 12.74
N VAL A 37 10.86 -3.82 12.69
CA VAL A 37 10.67 -4.92 13.64
C VAL A 37 12.03 -5.32 14.20
N GLY A 38 12.19 -5.28 15.53
CA GLY A 38 13.42 -5.79 16.16
C GLY A 38 13.57 -5.42 17.62
N PHE A 39 14.26 -6.27 18.41
CA PHE A 39 14.65 -5.97 19.80
C PHE A 39 16.18 -5.82 19.90
N PHE A 40 16.92 -6.82 19.41
CA PHE A 40 18.39 -6.78 19.28
C PHE A 40 18.86 -6.51 17.85
N SER A 41 18.19 -7.09 16.86
CA SER A 41 18.41 -6.82 15.43
C SER A 41 17.18 -6.10 14.90
N ILE A 42 17.36 -4.88 14.40
CA ILE A 42 16.31 -4.09 13.77
C ILE A 42 16.26 -4.48 12.30
N ARG A 43 15.09 -4.91 11.82
CA ARG A 43 14.80 -5.08 10.40
C ARG A 43 13.83 -3.99 9.97
N ASP A 44 14.26 -3.19 9.01
CA ASP A 44 13.44 -2.18 8.36
C ASP A 44 13.04 -2.72 6.98
N GLU A 45 11.73 -2.83 6.76
CA GLU A 45 11.12 -3.33 5.53
C GLU A 45 10.16 -2.27 4.98
N GLU A 46 10.13 -2.14 3.65
CA GLU A 46 9.26 -1.21 2.93
C GLU A 46 8.34 -1.98 1.98
N LEU A 47 7.04 -1.68 2.04
CA LEU A 47 6.04 -2.25 1.15
C LEU A 47 5.35 -1.17 0.35
N LEU A 48 5.44 -1.23 -0.97
CA LEU A 48 4.69 -0.33 -1.85
C LEU A 48 3.20 -0.68 -1.83
N LEU A 49 2.34 0.31 -1.59
CA LEU A 49 0.90 0.11 -1.43
C LEU A 49 0.23 -0.45 -2.69
N TYR A 50 0.69 -0.06 -3.88
CA TYR A 50 0.15 -0.59 -5.14
C TYR A 50 0.40 -2.11 -5.33
N ARG A 51 1.37 -2.70 -4.61
CA ARG A 51 1.67 -4.15 -4.64
C ARG A 51 0.85 -4.94 -3.64
N VAL A 52 0.04 -4.28 -2.82
CA VAL A 52 -0.86 -4.96 -1.89
C VAL A 52 -2.00 -5.58 -2.69
N ARG A 53 -2.13 -6.91 -2.57
CA ARG A 53 -3.22 -7.66 -3.20
C ARG A 53 -4.44 -7.61 -2.29
N ASP A 54 -4.29 -8.11 -1.08
CA ASP A 54 -5.38 -8.27 -0.13
C ASP A 54 -4.96 -7.95 1.30
N MET A 55 -5.95 -7.61 2.14
CA MET A 55 -5.77 -7.42 3.57
C MET A 55 -6.89 -8.08 4.37
N SER A 56 -6.52 -8.73 5.47
CA SER A 56 -7.44 -9.41 6.38
C SER A 56 -7.21 -8.99 7.83
N VAL A 57 -8.25 -8.96 8.65
CA VAL A 57 -8.15 -8.56 10.06
C VAL A 57 -8.39 -9.79 10.94
N LYS A 58 -7.38 -10.16 11.73
CA LYS A 58 -7.48 -11.22 12.75
C LYS A 58 -7.59 -10.60 14.14
N ARG A 59 -8.56 -11.07 14.93
CA ARG A 59 -8.75 -10.63 16.32
C ARG A 59 -9.03 -11.83 17.23
N ASN A 60 -8.21 -12.00 18.25
CA ASN A 60 -8.44 -13.00 19.31
C ASN A 60 -9.40 -12.44 20.38
N LEU A 61 -9.96 -13.30 21.23
CA LEU A 61 -10.89 -12.92 22.33
C LEU A 61 -10.35 -11.77 23.20
N TRP A 62 -9.10 -11.86 23.64
CA TRP A 62 -8.43 -10.80 24.40
C TRP A 62 -8.28 -9.49 23.60
N GLN A 63 -7.95 -9.59 22.32
CA GLN A 63 -7.80 -8.41 21.47
C GLN A 63 -9.14 -7.69 21.27
N ARG A 64 -10.25 -8.43 21.20
CA ARG A 64 -11.61 -7.86 21.17
C ARG A 64 -11.91 -7.08 22.44
N LEU A 65 -11.55 -7.61 23.60
CA LEU A 65 -11.74 -6.93 24.89
C LEU A 65 -10.93 -5.63 24.99
N PHE A 66 -9.68 -5.63 24.51
CA PHE A 66 -8.80 -4.46 24.50
C PHE A 66 -8.98 -3.52 23.29
N LYS A 67 -9.99 -3.74 22.43
CA LYS A 67 -10.25 -2.98 21.18
C LYS A 67 -9.03 -2.89 20.24
N VAL A 68 -8.16 -3.90 20.28
CA VAL A 68 -7.00 -4.03 19.38
C VAL A 68 -7.21 -5.19 18.41
N GLY A 69 -6.37 -5.31 17.40
CA GLY A 69 -6.33 -6.49 16.55
C GLY A 69 -5.13 -6.50 15.63
N SER A 70 -5.02 -7.54 14.82
CA SER A 70 -3.90 -7.69 13.89
C SER A 70 -4.39 -7.63 12.45
N ILE A 71 -3.69 -6.90 11.59
CA ILE A 71 -4.02 -6.79 10.16
C ILE A 71 -2.96 -7.57 9.40
N VAL A 72 -3.39 -8.58 8.66
CA VAL A 72 -2.56 -9.39 7.76
C VAL A 72 -2.66 -8.78 6.38
N ILE A 73 -1.53 -8.42 5.78
CA ILE A 73 -1.42 -7.82 4.45
C ILE A 73 -0.69 -8.83 3.57
N ASN A 74 -1.30 -9.18 2.44
CA ASN A 74 -0.71 -10.07 1.45
C ASN A 74 -0.22 -9.23 0.27
N SER A 75 1.06 -9.41 -0.10
CA SER A 75 1.66 -8.72 -1.23
C SER A 75 2.02 -9.71 -2.34
N THR A 76 2.11 -9.19 -3.56
CA THR A 76 2.62 -9.93 -4.72
C THR A 76 4.15 -9.91 -4.80
N ASP A 77 4.83 -9.19 -3.90
CA ASP A 77 6.29 -9.10 -3.92
C ASP A 77 6.97 -10.42 -3.51
N LYS A 78 8.07 -10.76 -4.19
CA LYS A 78 8.80 -12.02 -3.98
C LYS A 78 9.62 -12.05 -2.69
N SER A 79 10.02 -10.88 -2.18
CA SER A 79 10.89 -10.79 -1.00
C SER A 79 10.13 -11.08 0.30
N THR A 80 8.89 -10.59 0.40
CA THR A 80 8.07 -10.71 1.60
C THR A 80 6.59 -10.86 1.24
N PRO A 81 6.08 -12.09 1.11
CA PRO A 81 4.75 -12.35 0.56
C PRO A 81 3.62 -11.97 1.53
N GLN A 82 3.89 -11.95 2.84
CA GLN A 82 2.88 -11.70 3.86
C GLN A 82 3.44 -10.89 5.02
N PHE A 83 2.75 -9.80 5.36
CA PHE A 83 3.04 -8.93 6.48
C PHE A 83 1.93 -8.98 7.51
N THR A 84 2.25 -8.82 8.79
CA THR A 84 1.24 -8.74 9.84
C THR A 84 1.51 -7.57 10.77
N LEU A 85 0.64 -6.57 10.72
CA LEU A 85 0.52 -5.50 11.71
C LEU A 85 -0.10 -6.09 12.97
N LYS A 86 0.65 -6.21 14.07
CA LYS A 86 0.17 -6.84 15.31
C LYS A 86 -0.30 -5.80 16.32
N ASN A 87 -1.42 -6.09 16.97
CA ASN A 87 -1.97 -5.30 18.09
C ASN A 87 -2.15 -3.79 17.78
N ILE A 88 -2.74 -3.50 16.62
CA ILE A 88 -3.14 -2.15 16.20
C ILE A 88 -4.44 -1.76 16.90
N LYS A 89 -4.54 -0.50 17.34
CA LYS A 89 -5.76 0.07 17.93
C LYS A 89 -6.78 0.34 16.82
N HIS A 90 -8.03 -0.07 17.02
CA HIS A 90 -9.09 0.09 16.00
C HIS A 90 -8.70 -0.45 14.62
N PRO A 91 -8.40 -1.75 14.49
CA PRO A 91 -7.87 -2.34 13.25
C PRO A 91 -8.85 -2.21 12.06
N MET A 92 -10.16 -2.01 12.30
CA MET A 92 -11.11 -1.74 11.21
C MET A 92 -10.86 -0.38 10.56
N LYS A 93 -10.67 0.67 11.37
CA LYS A 93 -10.42 2.03 10.90
C LYS A 93 -9.10 2.10 10.13
N ILE A 94 -8.07 1.40 10.63
CA ILE A 94 -6.77 1.33 9.95
C ILE A 94 -6.85 0.51 8.65
N LYS A 95 -7.65 -0.56 8.62
CA LYS A 95 -7.93 -1.30 7.38
C LYS A 95 -8.55 -0.40 6.32
N GLU A 96 -9.58 0.37 6.69
CA GLU A 96 -10.26 1.30 5.78
C GLU A 96 -9.32 2.40 5.29
N LEU A 97 -8.52 2.97 6.19
CA LEU A 97 -7.49 3.95 5.85
C LEU A 97 -6.48 3.38 4.84
N LEU A 98 -5.97 2.16 5.08
CA LEU A 98 -5.09 1.47 4.16
C LEU A 98 -5.75 1.22 2.80
N HIS A 99 -7.01 0.81 2.81
CA HIS A 99 -7.77 0.54 1.59
C HIS A 99 -7.85 1.77 0.69
N ASN A 100 -8.26 2.91 1.26
CA ASN A 100 -8.40 4.16 0.51
C ASN A 100 -7.06 4.61 -0.09
N ASN A 101 -5.96 4.53 0.67
CA ASN A 101 -4.62 4.90 0.15
C ASN A 101 -4.14 3.96 -0.96
N ILE A 102 -4.45 2.66 -0.86
CA ILE A 102 -4.11 1.68 -1.90
C ILE A 102 -4.91 1.96 -3.18
N GLU A 103 -6.20 2.24 -3.06
CA GLU A 103 -7.05 2.59 -4.21
C GLU A 103 -6.59 3.87 -4.89
N GLU A 104 -6.26 4.91 -4.11
CA GLU A 104 -5.75 6.17 -4.64
C GLU A 104 -4.43 5.95 -5.38
N THR A 105 -3.51 5.17 -4.81
CA THR A 105 -2.23 4.84 -5.46
C THR A 105 -2.44 4.04 -6.76
N LYS A 106 -3.38 3.08 -6.76
CA LYS A 106 -3.74 2.30 -7.95
C LYS A 106 -4.36 3.20 -9.03
N MET A 107 -5.23 4.12 -8.64
CA MET A 107 -5.90 5.06 -9.54
C MET A 107 -4.89 6.03 -10.16
N LYS A 108 -4.01 6.65 -9.36
CA LYS A 108 -2.89 7.50 -9.83
C LYS A 108 -2.03 6.78 -10.87
N ARG A 109 -1.73 5.50 -10.65
CA ARG A 109 -0.97 4.69 -11.61
C ARG A 109 -1.73 4.37 -12.88
N ARG A 110 -3.04 4.11 -12.79
CA ARG A 110 -3.90 3.87 -13.97
C ARG A 110 -4.03 5.13 -14.83
N MET A 111 -4.24 6.30 -14.23
CA MET A 111 -4.30 7.58 -14.96
C MET A 111 -3.00 7.83 -15.73
N ARG A 112 -1.85 7.65 -15.07
CA ARG A 112 -0.54 7.82 -15.71
C ARG A 112 -0.29 6.86 -16.89
N ILE A 113 -0.84 5.64 -16.85
CA ILE A 113 -0.75 4.71 -17.98
C ILE A 113 -1.71 5.10 -19.10
N GLY A 114 -2.92 5.55 -18.75
CA GLY A 114 -3.91 6.03 -19.73
C GLY A 114 -3.40 7.22 -20.53
N GLU A 115 -2.79 8.20 -19.87
CA GLU A 115 -2.18 9.38 -20.51
C GLU A 115 -1.06 8.99 -21.50
N MET A 116 -0.25 7.97 -21.20
CA MET A 116 0.77 7.48 -22.12
C MET A 116 0.21 6.70 -23.32
N MET A 117 -1.01 6.15 -23.23
CA MET A 117 -1.61 5.39 -24.34
C MET A 117 -2.38 6.29 -25.32
N THR A 118 -2.89 7.44 -24.85
CA THR A 118 -3.55 8.43 -25.70
C THR A 118 -2.59 9.12 -26.67
N ASP A 119 -1.31 9.23 -26.32
CA ASP A 119 -0.27 9.87 -27.15
C ASP A 119 0.25 8.99 -28.32
N VAL A 120 -0.31 7.78 -28.52
CA VAL A 120 0.20 6.78 -29.48
C VAL A 120 -0.84 6.40 -30.56
N HIS A 121 -1.96 7.13 -30.69
CA HIS A 121 -3.06 6.75 -31.59
C HIS A 121 -3.63 7.92 -32.42
N ASP A 122 -2.81 8.85 -32.93
CA ASP A 122 -3.30 9.96 -33.78
C ASP A 122 -2.57 10.15 -35.13
N ASP A 123 -1.71 9.23 -35.59
CA ASP A 123 -0.89 9.43 -36.80
C ASP A 123 -1.12 8.43 -37.96
N ASP A 124 -2.28 7.78 -38.10
CA ASP A 124 -2.55 6.88 -39.25
C ASP A 124 -3.99 7.03 -39.81
N ALA A 125 -4.39 8.26 -40.15
CA ALA A 125 -5.62 8.51 -40.91
C ALA A 125 -5.35 9.30 -42.20
N ASP A 126 -4.38 8.86 -43.01
CA ASP A 126 -4.28 9.29 -44.41
C ASP A 126 -5.20 8.43 -45.27
N PHE A 127 -6.41 8.95 -45.42
CA PHE A 127 -7.43 8.51 -46.37
C PHE A 127 -7.00 8.99 -47.78
N ASP A 128 -6.14 8.24 -48.46
CA ASP A 128 -5.85 8.50 -49.88
C ASP A 128 -6.97 7.92 -50.76
N ASP A 129 -8.10 8.64 -50.77
CA ASP A 129 -9.10 8.57 -51.84
C ASP A 129 -8.54 9.31 -53.09
N GLU A 130 -7.72 8.63 -53.91
CA GLU A 130 -7.51 9.09 -55.29
C GLU A 130 -7.14 7.91 -56.21
N ILE A 131 -8.15 7.27 -56.79
CA ILE A 131 -7.98 6.58 -58.08
C ILE A 131 -8.34 7.60 -59.15
N PRO A 132 -7.36 8.15 -59.90
CA PRO A 132 -7.68 8.95 -61.08
C PRO A 132 -8.12 7.98 -62.18
N ASP A 133 -9.34 8.18 -62.66
CA ASP A 133 -9.76 7.69 -63.97
C ASP A 133 -8.69 8.08 -65.00
N LEU A 134 -8.24 7.15 -65.85
CA LEU A 134 -8.06 7.40 -67.30
C LEU A 134 -7.55 6.18 -68.09
N ASN A 135 -8.39 5.85 -69.09
CA ASN A 135 -8.17 5.17 -70.37
C ASN A 135 -8.22 3.64 -70.45
#